data_AF-X1G5S9-F1
#
_entry.id   AF-X1G5S9-F1
#
_cell.length_a   1.000
_cell.length_b   1.000
_cell.length_c   1.000
_cell.angle_alpha   90.00
_cell.angle_beta   90.00
_cell.angle_gamma   90.00
#
_symmetry.space_group_name_H-M   'P 1'
#
loop_
_entity.id
_entity.type
_entity.pdbx_description
1 polymer ?
#
loop_
_entity_poly.entity_id
_entity_poly.type
_entity_poly.pdbx_seq_one_letter_code
_entity_poly.pdbx_strand_id
1 'polypeptide(L)'
;MGESANVTLSVDKIPPGITPTFSPGNAATVTLNVPPGGSSSTTLTLTPTHIPPGHYGAEIKGIAGSNEFYTHLEFEVEPPMEFMNWDRNAMMTQMGTMNQMGMAAEDWSYMFYFPEIMLNPNTGKAGTKVTVRATDFPAGANVTRLRFAGMNLPVPADTTADNVTGDFTLVFNVPKTMGSANITSGWYD
;
A
#
# COMPACT_ATOMS: atom_id res chain seq x y z
N MET A 1 35.63 2.98 35.96
CA MET A 1 34.31 2.34 35.78
C MET A 1 33.56 3.21 34.79
N GLY A 2 33.02 2.68 33.69
CA GLY A 2 32.26 3.51 32.74
C GLY A 2 30.96 4.02 33.35
N GLU A 3 30.33 5.02 32.73
CA GLU A 3 29.00 5.52 33.13
C GLU A 3 27.89 4.82 32.35
N SER A 4 26.72 4.70 32.96
CA SER A 4 25.52 4.20 32.29
C SER A 4 24.95 5.26 31.35
N ALA A 5 24.43 4.86 30.20
CA ALA A 5 23.86 5.78 29.22
C ALA A 5 22.36 5.54 29.02
N ASN A 6 21.59 6.62 28.98
CA ASN A 6 20.18 6.57 28.59
C ASN A 6 20.08 6.69 27.08
N VAL A 7 19.41 5.71 26.46
CA VAL A 7 19.12 5.67 25.03
C VAL A 7 17.62 5.74 24.84
N THR A 8 17.13 6.78 24.17
CA THR A 8 15.72 6.92 23.82
C THR A 8 15.48 6.36 22.43
N LEU A 9 14.57 5.41 22.31
CA LEU A 9 14.14 4.80 21.06
C LEU A 9 12.77 5.32 20.65
N SER A 10 12.62 5.69 19.39
CA SER A 10 11.36 6.02 18.74
C SER A 10 11.30 5.39 17.35
N VAL A 11 10.14 5.48 16.70
CA VAL A 11 9.97 5.00 15.33
C VAL A 11 9.50 6.16 14.45
N ASP A 12 10.24 6.42 13.38
CA ASP A 12 9.97 7.44 12.37
C ASP A 12 9.48 6.80 11.06
N LYS A 13 8.90 7.64 10.19
CA LYS A 13 8.39 7.25 8.86
C LYS A 13 7.40 6.08 8.88
N ILE A 14 6.58 6.01 9.92
CA ILE A 14 5.57 4.96 10.03
C ILE A 14 4.48 5.12 8.95
N PRO A 15 4.14 4.05 8.22
CA PRO A 15 3.02 4.06 7.30
C PRO A 15 1.68 4.39 8.00
N PRO A 16 0.77 5.12 7.34
CA PRO A 16 -0.57 5.34 7.88
C PRO A 16 -1.26 4.03 8.27
N GLY A 17 -1.88 3.98 9.45
CA GLY A 17 -2.63 2.81 9.92
C GLY A 17 -1.84 1.80 10.76
N ILE A 18 -0.54 2.04 11.00
CA ILE A 18 0.28 1.28 11.96
C ILE A 18 0.45 2.07 13.26
N THR A 19 0.25 1.41 14.39
CA THR A 19 0.57 1.96 15.72
C THR A 19 1.82 1.29 16.30
N PRO A 20 2.93 2.01 16.54
CA PRO A 20 4.11 1.45 17.18
C PRO A 20 3.97 1.49 18.71
N THR A 21 4.37 0.43 19.39
CA THR A 21 4.47 0.42 20.85
C THR A 21 5.73 -0.30 21.31
N PHE A 22 6.44 0.30 22.25
CA PHE A 22 7.55 -0.32 22.95
C PHE A 22 7.09 -0.91 24.29
N SER A 23 7.70 -2.03 24.66
CA SER A 23 7.49 -2.70 25.95
C SER A 23 8.70 -2.55 26.88
N PRO A 24 8.51 -2.27 28.19
CA PRO A 24 7.23 -2.05 28.87
C PRO A 24 6.69 -0.63 28.63
N GLY A 25 5.36 -0.47 28.58
CA GLY A 25 4.71 0.85 28.62
C GLY A 25 3.72 1.16 27.48
N ASN A 26 3.62 0.32 26.44
CA ASN A 26 2.71 0.51 25.31
C ASN A 26 2.77 1.93 24.72
N ALA A 27 3.98 2.51 24.62
CA ALA A 27 4.21 3.87 24.16
C ALA A 27 5.02 3.89 22.86
N ALA A 28 4.83 4.91 22.02
CA ALA A 28 5.59 5.09 20.77
C ALA A 28 7.07 5.46 20.98
N THR A 29 7.50 5.64 22.22
CA THR A 29 8.88 5.98 22.60
C THR A 29 9.22 5.29 23.92
N VAL A 30 10.45 4.79 24.05
CA VAL A 30 10.96 4.18 25.28
C VAL A 30 12.39 4.66 25.56
N THR A 31 12.74 4.82 26.83
CA THR A 31 14.13 5.10 27.23
C THR A 31 14.71 3.90 27.95
N LEU A 32 15.84 3.40 27.46
CA LEU A 32 16.57 2.28 28.02
C LEU A 32 17.81 2.78 28.74
N ASN A 33 18.05 2.25 29.94
CA ASN A 33 19.29 2.48 30.66
C ASN A 33 20.29 1.37 30.30
N VAL A 34 21.40 1.74 29.66
CA VAL A 34 22.47 0.83 29.25
C VAL A 34 23.60 0.86 30.29
N PRO A 35 23.90 -0.28 30.96
CA PRO A 35 24.99 -0.34 31.93
C PRO A 35 26.37 -0.16 31.28
N PRO A 36 27.38 0.28 32.05
CA PRO A 36 28.76 0.40 31.56
C PRO A 36 29.30 -0.92 30.99
N GLY A 37 29.67 -0.92 29.71
CA GLY A 37 30.18 -2.13 29.03
C GLY A 37 29.13 -3.22 28.79
N GLY A 38 27.84 -2.92 28.98
CA GLY A 38 26.73 -3.85 28.77
C GLY A 38 25.80 -3.46 27.62
N SER A 39 24.65 -4.11 27.57
CA SER A 39 23.58 -3.86 26.59
C SER A 39 22.21 -3.89 27.28
N SER A 40 21.23 -3.19 26.71
CA SER A 40 19.82 -3.26 27.10
C SER A 40 18.95 -3.48 25.86
N SER A 41 17.77 -4.08 26.03
CA SER A 41 16.85 -4.41 24.93
C SER A 41 15.40 -4.10 25.28
N THR A 42 14.58 -3.91 24.25
CA THR A 42 13.12 -3.72 24.33
C THR A 42 12.47 -4.45 23.17
N THR A 43 11.15 -4.69 23.27
CA THR A 43 10.35 -5.20 22.17
C THR A 43 9.55 -4.05 21.57
N LEU A 44 9.69 -3.87 20.25
CA LEU A 44 8.81 -3.04 19.44
C LEU A 44 7.70 -3.91 18.87
N THR A 45 6.45 -3.53 19.09
CA THR A 45 5.26 -4.11 18.47
C THR A 45 4.71 -3.11 17.46
N LEU A 46 4.47 -3.56 16.24
CA LEU A 46 3.77 -2.80 15.21
C LEU A 46 2.37 -3.38 15.05
N THR A 47 1.35 -2.61 15.44
CA THR A 47 -0.04 -3.06 15.33
C THR A 47 -0.72 -2.42 14.13
N PRO A 48 -1.03 -3.19 13.07
CA PRO A 48 -1.85 -2.70 11.97
C PRO A 48 -3.31 -2.54 12.41
N THR A 49 -3.97 -1.48 11.96
CA THR A 49 -5.40 -1.22 12.21
C THR A 49 -6.19 -1.15 10.91
N HIS A 50 -5.79 -0.26 10.01
CA HIS A 50 -6.34 -0.12 8.66
C HIS A 50 -5.21 0.25 7.70
N ILE A 51 -4.54 -0.77 7.16
CA ILE A 51 -3.46 -0.62 6.19
C ILE A 51 -3.66 -1.64 5.06
N PRO A 52 -3.53 -1.26 3.77
CA PRO A 52 -3.60 -2.21 2.67
C PRO A 52 -2.49 -3.28 2.74
N PRO A 53 -2.69 -4.44 2.11
CA PRO A 53 -1.60 -5.39 1.92
C PRO A 53 -0.49 -4.79 1.04
N GLY A 54 0.77 -5.11 1.36
CA GLY A 54 1.92 -4.62 0.61
C GLY A 54 3.22 -4.58 1.40
N HIS A 55 4.29 -4.12 0.74
CA HIS A 55 5.61 -3.93 1.35
C HIS A 55 5.71 -2.54 1.95
N TYR A 56 6.18 -2.47 3.20
CA TYR A 56 6.30 -1.26 3.97
C TYR A 56 7.67 -1.14 4.64
N GLY A 57 8.06 0.10 4.91
CA GLY A 57 9.27 0.42 5.65
C GLY A 57 8.96 1.33 6.83
N ALA A 58 9.79 1.25 7.87
CA ALA A 58 9.84 2.18 8.99
C ALA A 58 11.31 2.39 9.40
N GLU A 59 11.59 3.43 10.18
CA GLU A 59 12.92 3.67 10.72
C GLU A 59 12.87 3.67 12.24
N ILE A 60 13.74 2.89 12.87
CA ILE A 60 13.94 2.99 14.32
C ILE A 60 15.02 4.04 14.54
N LYS A 61 14.68 5.08 15.30
CA LYS A 61 15.58 6.15 15.71
C LYS A 61 16.00 5.94 17.16
N GLY A 62 17.30 5.98 17.42
CA GLY A 62 17.89 5.96 18.76
C GLY A 62 18.64 7.25 19.04
N ILE A 63 18.39 7.86 20.19
CA ILE A 63 19.08 9.08 20.65
C ILE A 63 19.83 8.75 21.93
N ALA A 64 21.14 9.00 21.94
CA ALA A 64 22.00 8.87 23.11
C ALA A 64 22.79 10.18 23.30
N GLY A 65 22.31 11.03 24.22
CA GLY A 65 22.83 12.40 24.37
C GLY A 65 22.58 13.22 23.10
N SER A 66 23.65 13.68 22.44
CA SER A 66 23.57 14.42 21.17
C SER A 66 23.73 13.54 19.93
N ASN A 67 23.95 12.24 20.09
CA ASN A 67 24.13 11.32 18.97
C ASN A 67 22.81 10.68 18.58
N GLU A 68 22.57 10.61 17.28
CA GLU A 68 21.42 9.94 16.70
C GLU A 68 21.87 8.74 15.87
N PHE A 69 21.13 7.64 15.97
CA PHE A 69 21.35 6.41 15.25
C PHE A 69 20.04 5.98 14.60
N TYR A 70 20.13 5.43 13.39
CA TYR A 70 18.99 5.02 12.60
C TYR A 70 19.19 3.60 12.09
N THR A 71 18.15 2.78 12.16
CA THR A 71 18.11 1.50 11.45
C THR A 71 16.80 1.36 10.70
N HIS A 72 16.88 0.82 9.50
CA HIS A 72 15.70 0.56 8.68
C HIS A 72 15.04 -0.75 9.10
N LEU A 73 13.72 -0.78 9.03
CA LEU A 73 12.90 -1.97 9.22
C LEU A 73 11.97 -2.08 8.02
N GLU A 74 12.03 -3.20 7.32
CA GLU A 74 11.09 -3.55 6.25
C GLU A 74 10.16 -4.65 6.75
N PHE A 75 8.88 -4.55 6.39
CA PHE A 75 7.87 -5.55 6.72
C PHE A 75 6.81 -5.63 5.63
N GLU A 76 6.13 -6.76 5.57
CA GLU A 76 5.00 -6.98 4.68
C GLU A 76 3.71 -7.02 5.49
N VAL A 77 2.70 -6.31 5.02
CA VAL A 77 1.32 -6.53 5.46
C VAL A 77 0.74 -7.56 4.51
N GLU A 78 0.59 -8.76 5.00
CA GLU A 78 -0.13 -9.80 4.28
C GLU A 78 -1.65 -9.55 4.38
N PRO A 79 -2.42 -9.93 3.36
CA PRO A 79 -3.87 -9.98 3.53
C PRO A 79 -4.21 -10.94 4.68
N PRO A 80 -5.33 -10.73 5.39
CA PRO A 80 -5.73 -11.65 6.45
C PRO A 80 -5.80 -13.07 5.91
N MET A 81 -5.48 -14.07 6.74
CA MET A 81 -5.51 -15.49 6.34
C MET A 81 -6.87 -15.93 5.75
N GLU A 82 -7.93 -15.21 6.08
CA GLU A 82 -9.29 -15.42 5.56
C GLU A 82 -9.55 -14.78 4.19
N PHE A 83 -8.67 -13.90 3.71
CA PHE A 83 -8.74 -13.30 2.37
C PHE A 83 -8.72 -14.37 1.27
N MET A 84 -7.93 -15.43 1.46
CA MET A 84 -7.88 -16.59 0.55
C MET A 84 -8.66 -17.80 1.09
N ASN A 85 -9.06 -17.81 2.36
CA ASN A 85 -9.96 -18.83 2.92
C ASN A 85 -11.41 -18.48 2.56
N TRP A 86 -11.64 -18.34 1.27
CA TRP A 86 -12.96 -18.19 0.71
C TRP A 86 -13.70 -19.52 0.90
N ASP A 87 -14.36 -19.69 2.05
CA ASP A 87 -15.42 -20.67 2.13
C ASP A 87 -16.60 -20.11 1.33
N ARG A 88 -16.62 -20.46 0.04
CA ARG A 88 -17.75 -20.20 -0.85
C ARG A 88 -19.07 -20.57 -0.18
N ASN A 89 -19.12 -21.61 0.66
CA ASN A 89 -20.32 -21.97 1.40
C ASN A 89 -20.61 -21.03 2.58
N ALA A 90 -19.60 -20.52 3.30
CA ALA A 90 -19.80 -19.52 4.36
C ALA A 90 -20.28 -18.18 3.78
N MET A 91 -19.74 -17.77 2.63
CA MET A 91 -20.29 -16.66 1.86
C MET A 91 -21.71 -16.97 1.41
N MET A 92 -21.97 -18.09 0.74
CA MET A 92 -23.33 -18.51 0.34
C MET A 92 -24.31 -18.66 1.51
N THR A 93 -23.85 -18.93 2.73
CA THR A 93 -24.69 -19.06 3.94
C THR A 93 -24.96 -17.70 4.58
N GLN A 94 -23.99 -16.79 4.61
CA GLN A 94 -24.19 -15.37 4.96
C GLN A 94 -24.98 -14.62 3.88
N MET A 95 -24.97 -15.12 2.64
CA MET A 95 -25.79 -14.72 1.49
C MET A 95 -27.16 -15.45 1.48
N GLY A 96 -27.26 -16.62 2.10
CA GLY A 96 -28.50 -17.39 2.27
C GLY A 96 -29.46 -16.72 3.26
N THR A 97 -28.92 -15.99 4.25
CA THR A 97 -29.70 -15.05 5.07
C THR A 97 -30.14 -13.80 4.29
N MET A 98 -29.44 -13.45 3.20
CA MET A 98 -29.83 -12.38 2.26
C MET A 98 -30.70 -12.87 1.08
N ASN A 99 -30.96 -14.17 0.94
CA ASN A 99 -31.99 -14.69 0.01
C ASN A 99 -33.41 -14.20 0.40
N GLN A 100 -33.55 -13.57 1.59
CA GLN A 100 -34.72 -12.80 2.01
C GLN A 100 -34.83 -11.42 1.32
N MET A 101 -33.82 -10.98 0.57
CA MET A 101 -33.77 -9.68 -0.13
C MET A 101 -34.01 -9.78 -1.65
N GLY A 102 -34.24 -10.98 -2.21
CA GLY A 102 -34.81 -11.14 -3.56
C GLY A 102 -33.86 -10.95 -4.76
N MET A 103 -32.55 -11.07 -4.60
CA MET A 103 -31.58 -10.93 -5.71
C MET A 103 -31.19 -12.30 -6.30
N ALA A 104 -31.19 -12.46 -7.64
CA ALA A 104 -30.89 -13.72 -8.33
C ALA A 104 -29.39 -14.05 -8.33
N ALA A 105 -29.01 -15.34 -8.24
CA ALA A 105 -27.63 -15.82 -8.06
C ALA A 105 -26.60 -15.35 -9.12
N GLU A 106 -27.07 -14.92 -10.29
CA GLU A 106 -26.26 -14.45 -11.43
C GLU A 106 -25.71 -13.03 -11.24
N ASP A 107 -26.29 -12.26 -10.30
CA ASP A 107 -25.90 -10.88 -9.98
C ASP A 107 -24.72 -10.78 -8.98
N TRP A 108 -24.30 -11.91 -8.39
CA TRP A 108 -23.44 -11.93 -7.19
C TRP A 108 -21.94 -12.06 -7.53
N SER A 109 -21.59 -12.49 -8.75
CA SER A 109 -20.20 -12.51 -9.25
C SER A 109 -19.63 -11.10 -9.47
N TYR A 110 -20.47 -10.06 -9.35
CA TYR A 110 -20.14 -8.66 -9.61
C TYR A 110 -19.96 -7.82 -8.33
N MET A 111 -19.93 -8.43 -7.14
CA MET A 111 -19.80 -7.70 -5.87
C MET A 111 -18.36 -7.59 -5.35
N PHE A 112 -17.40 -8.31 -5.93
CA PHE A 112 -15.99 -8.28 -5.54
C PHE A 112 -15.11 -8.27 -6.79
N TYR A 113 -14.33 -7.20 -6.96
CA TYR A 113 -13.42 -6.98 -8.08
C TYR A 113 -11.97 -6.92 -7.57
N PHE A 114 -11.05 -7.58 -8.27
CA PHE A 114 -9.61 -7.51 -8.02
C PHE A 114 -8.91 -6.87 -9.21
N PRO A 115 -9.10 -5.55 -9.42
CA PRO A 115 -8.59 -4.90 -10.61
C PRO A 115 -7.06 -4.98 -10.68
N GLU A 116 -6.54 -5.45 -11.82
CA GLU A 116 -5.10 -5.48 -12.12
C GLU A 116 -4.76 -4.48 -13.21
N ILE A 117 -3.58 -3.85 -13.13
CA ILE A 117 -3.03 -3.00 -14.18
C ILE A 117 -1.62 -3.45 -14.53
N MET A 118 -1.37 -3.70 -15.81
CA MET A 118 -0.05 -3.99 -16.38
C MET A 118 0.36 -2.92 -17.39
N LEU A 119 1.66 -2.59 -17.41
CA LEU A 119 2.24 -1.60 -18.33
C LEU A 119 3.22 -2.26 -19.31
N ASN A 120 3.13 -1.91 -20.59
CA ASN A 120 4.07 -2.34 -21.61
C ASN A 120 4.39 -1.23 -22.64
N PRO A 121 5.65 -0.76 -22.75
CA PRO A 121 6.75 -1.01 -21.81
C PRO A 121 6.50 -0.34 -20.46
N ASN A 122 7.12 -0.84 -19.39
CA ASN A 122 7.05 -0.24 -18.05
C ASN A 122 8.17 0.78 -17.77
N THR A 123 9.03 1.04 -18.76
CA THR A 123 10.10 2.06 -18.70
C THR A 123 10.27 2.73 -20.05
N GLY A 124 10.72 4.00 -20.04
CA GLY A 124 10.96 4.74 -21.27
C GLY A 124 11.18 6.23 -21.03
N LYS A 125 11.77 6.90 -22.03
CA LYS A 125 11.95 8.37 -22.02
C LYS A 125 10.65 9.10 -22.33
N ALA A 126 10.65 10.42 -22.17
CA ALA A 126 9.61 11.31 -22.65
C ALA A 126 9.13 10.98 -24.07
N GLY A 127 7.82 10.88 -24.25
CA GLY A 127 7.17 10.53 -25.52
C GLY A 127 7.10 9.03 -25.82
N THR A 128 7.60 8.16 -24.93
CA THR A 128 7.39 6.71 -25.08
C THR A 128 5.90 6.40 -25.01
N LYS A 129 5.40 5.58 -25.94
CA LYS A 129 4.03 5.05 -25.91
C LYS A 129 3.99 3.89 -24.93
N VAL A 130 3.15 4.00 -23.90
CA VAL A 130 2.92 2.96 -22.90
C VAL A 130 1.51 2.45 -23.07
N THR A 131 1.38 1.14 -23.26
CA THR A 131 0.10 0.44 -23.23
C THR A 131 -0.22 0.05 -21.79
N VAL A 132 -1.39 0.45 -21.34
CA VAL A 132 -1.99 0.05 -20.07
C VAL A 132 -3.01 -1.04 -20.38
N ARG A 133 -2.81 -2.22 -19.81
CA ARG A 133 -3.80 -3.31 -19.83
C ARG A 133 -4.39 -3.41 -18.44
N ALA A 134 -5.69 -3.20 -18.35
CA ALA A 134 -6.45 -3.31 -17.11
C ALA A 134 -7.41 -4.49 -17.19
N THR A 135 -7.48 -5.28 -16.12
CA THR A 135 -8.39 -6.44 -16.04
C THR A 135 -9.19 -6.42 -14.75
N ASP A 136 -10.35 -7.09 -14.75
CA ASP A 136 -11.21 -7.27 -13.58
C ASP A 136 -11.70 -5.95 -12.92
N PHE A 137 -11.89 -4.88 -13.70
CA PHE A 137 -12.62 -3.70 -13.23
C PHE A 137 -14.14 -3.97 -13.24
N PRO A 138 -14.96 -3.14 -12.57
CA PRO A 138 -16.40 -3.29 -12.66
C PRO A 138 -16.89 -3.21 -14.12
N ALA A 139 -17.68 -4.20 -14.54
CA ALA A 139 -18.17 -4.29 -15.90
C ALA A 139 -18.92 -3.01 -16.32
N GLY A 140 -18.56 -2.47 -17.48
CA GLY A 140 -19.15 -1.21 -17.99
C GLY A 140 -18.75 0.05 -17.21
N ALA A 141 -17.80 -0.02 -16.28
CA ALA A 141 -17.34 1.17 -15.55
C ALA A 141 -16.64 2.17 -16.47
N ASN A 142 -16.94 3.45 -16.26
CA ASN A 142 -16.30 4.54 -16.99
C ASN A 142 -14.91 4.83 -16.43
N VAL A 143 -13.90 4.85 -17.31
CA VAL A 143 -12.55 5.29 -16.95
C VAL A 143 -12.52 6.81 -16.96
N THR A 144 -12.53 7.42 -15.77
CA THR A 144 -12.65 8.88 -15.63
C THR A 144 -11.32 9.62 -15.52
N ARG A 145 -10.26 8.95 -15.09
CA ARG A 145 -8.94 9.57 -14.88
C ARG A 145 -7.82 8.58 -15.18
N LEU A 146 -6.79 9.09 -15.85
CA LEU A 146 -5.48 8.48 -15.93
C LEU A 146 -4.50 9.44 -15.25
N ARG A 147 -3.71 8.96 -14.29
CA ARG A 147 -2.70 9.79 -13.61
C ARG A 147 -1.32 9.21 -13.82
N PHE A 148 -0.35 10.10 -13.99
CA PHE A 148 1.05 9.75 -14.11
C PHE A 148 1.88 10.88 -13.50
N ALA A 149 2.77 10.55 -12.57
CA ALA A 149 3.67 11.53 -11.95
C ALA A 149 2.90 12.72 -11.32
N GLY A 150 1.81 12.40 -10.63
CA GLY A 150 0.87 13.36 -10.04
C GLY A 150 -0.02 14.15 -11.02
N MET A 151 0.20 14.09 -12.33
CA MET A 151 -0.60 14.80 -13.35
C MET A 151 -1.79 14.00 -13.86
N ASN A 152 -2.87 14.69 -14.23
CA ASN A 152 -3.97 14.08 -14.98
C ASN A 152 -3.62 14.06 -16.47
N LEU A 153 -3.63 12.87 -17.07
CA LEU A 153 -3.50 12.67 -18.50
C LEU A 153 -4.88 12.59 -19.15
N PRO A 154 -5.01 12.98 -20.43
CA PRO A 154 -6.26 12.81 -21.15
C PRO A 154 -6.59 11.31 -21.26
N VAL A 155 -7.81 10.97 -20.88
CA VAL A 155 -8.40 9.66 -21.17
C VAL A 155 -9.15 9.79 -22.49
N PRO A 156 -9.02 8.85 -23.44
CA PRO A 156 -9.84 8.84 -24.63
C PRO A 156 -11.33 8.87 -24.26
N ALA A 157 -12.13 9.64 -24.99
CA ALA A 157 -13.56 9.69 -24.78
C ALA A 157 -14.16 8.27 -24.85
N ASP A 158 -15.17 8.01 -24.01
CA ASP A 158 -15.89 6.74 -23.96
C ASP A 158 -15.03 5.51 -23.64
N THR A 159 -13.89 5.71 -22.96
CA THR A 159 -13.14 4.58 -22.42
C THR A 159 -13.93 3.95 -21.27
N THR A 160 -14.50 2.77 -21.51
CA THR A 160 -15.21 1.97 -20.52
C THR A 160 -14.57 0.59 -20.41
N ALA A 161 -14.67 0.00 -19.22
CA ALA A 161 -14.42 -1.41 -19.02
C ALA A 161 -15.40 -2.25 -19.86
N ASP A 162 -14.95 -3.40 -20.35
CA ASP A 162 -15.80 -4.35 -21.05
C ASP A 162 -17.04 -4.70 -20.21
N ASN A 163 -18.19 -4.83 -20.84
CA ASN A 163 -19.47 -5.04 -20.15
C ASN A 163 -19.64 -6.45 -19.58
N VAL A 164 -18.69 -7.35 -19.84
CA VAL A 164 -18.71 -8.73 -19.36
C VAL A 164 -17.48 -9.01 -18.51
N THR A 165 -16.27 -8.74 -19.03
CA THR A 165 -15.03 -9.08 -18.32
C THR A 165 -14.50 -7.97 -17.43
N GLY A 166 -14.94 -6.72 -17.64
CA GLY A 166 -14.37 -5.59 -16.91
C GLY A 166 -13.00 -5.15 -17.43
N ASP A 167 -12.51 -5.72 -18.52
CA ASP A 167 -11.19 -5.40 -19.04
C ASP A 167 -11.22 -4.11 -19.89
N PHE A 168 -10.12 -3.36 -19.88
CA PHE A 168 -9.91 -2.31 -20.88
C PHE A 168 -8.44 -2.12 -21.20
N THR A 169 -8.18 -1.50 -22.34
CA THR A 169 -6.84 -1.11 -22.76
C THR A 169 -6.83 0.35 -23.13
N LEU A 170 -5.83 1.07 -22.66
CA LEU A 170 -5.56 2.43 -23.10
C LEU A 170 -4.08 2.61 -23.40
N VAL A 171 -3.77 3.65 -24.18
CA VAL A 171 -2.39 4.00 -24.49
C VAL A 171 -2.19 5.45 -24.14
N PHE A 172 -1.10 5.74 -23.42
CA PHE A 172 -0.68 7.11 -23.18
C PHE A 172 0.78 7.31 -23.60
N ASN A 173 1.14 8.56 -23.84
CA ASN A 173 2.53 8.94 -24.06
C ASN A 173 3.10 9.46 -22.75
N VAL A 174 4.30 9.01 -22.37
CA VAL A 174 5.04 9.58 -21.23
C VAL A 174 5.19 11.10 -21.46
N PRO A 175 4.64 11.97 -20.58
CA PRO A 175 4.60 13.42 -20.80
C PRO A 175 6.00 14.01 -20.88
N LYS A 176 6.26 15.02 -21.72
CA LYS A 176 7.58 15.68 -21.78
C LYS A 176 7.88 16.59 -20.59
N THR A 177 6.84 17.03 -19.89
CA THR A 177 6.93 17.99 -18.80
C THR A 177 6.00 17.61 -17.65
N MET A 178 6.40 17.93 -16.42
CA MET A 178 5.59 17.82 -15.21
C MET A 178 5.41 19.19 -14.56
N GLY A 179 4.16 19.68 -14.49
CA GLY A 179 3.79 20.97 -13.89
C GLY A 179 4.31 22.21 -14.64
N SER A 180 5.61 22.26 -14.94
CA SER A 180 6.33 23.18 -15.85
C SER A 180 7.79 22.75 -16.08
N ALA A 181 8.29 21.69 -15.44
CA ALA A 181 9.67 21.20 -15.57
C ALA A 181 9.76 20.06 -16.60
N ASN A 182 10.89 19.95 -17.30
CA ASN A 182 11.15 18.77 -18.14
C ASN A 182 11.27 17.51 -17.29
N ILE A 183 10.69 16.40 -17.73
CA ILE A 183 10.96 15.12 -17.09
C ILE A 183 12.40 14.69 -17.37
N THR A 184 13.07 14.26 -16.30
CA THR A 184 14.40 13.66 -16.34
C THR A 184 14.28 12.14 -16.22
N SER A 185 15.39 11.41 -16.27
CA SER A 185 15.38 10.01 -15.87
C SER A 185 15.07 9.89 -14.37
N GLY A 186 14.11 9.05 -13.99
CA GLY A 186 13.73 8.84 -12.60
C GLY A 186 12.50 7.94 -12.44
N TRP A 187 12.21 7.58 -11.21
CA TRP A 187 10.94 6.93 -10.83
C TRP A 187 9.88 7.99 -10.63
N TYR A 188 8.70 7.75 -11.20
CA TYR A 188 7.56 8.65 -11.16
C TYR A 188 6.33 7.88 -10.71
N ASP A 189 5.62 8.43 -9.73
CA ASP A 189 4.39 7.88 -9.14
C ASP A 189 3.19 8.75 -9.57
#